data_AF-A0A919YST0-F1
#
_entry.id   AF-A0A919YST0-F1
#
_cell.length_a   1.000
_cell.length_b   1.000
_cell.length_c   1.000
_cell.angle_alpha   90.00
_cell.angle_beta   90.00
_cell.angle_gamma   90.00
#
_symmetry.space_group_name_H-M   'P 1'
#
loop_
_entity.id
_entity.type
_entity.pdbx_description
1 polymer ?
#
loop_
_entity_poly.entity_id
_entity_poly.type
_entity_poly.pdbx_seq_one_letter_code
_entity_poly.pdbx_strand_id
1 'polypeptide(L)'
;MKVYVNGKFEKLEFNFNGVNCAQDVIGNQDGLQFFHYNEEVDAYECDQSTFDYWKKALADHEELEEKKQELITIYGSEIVYAAINEAGDYDFDDQPAVYIAALEELQKEKPHPAE
;
A
#
# COMPACT_ATOMS: atom_id res chain seq x y z
N MET A 1 11.83 -5.12 2.05
CA MET A 1 12.23 -5.88 3.27
C MET A 1 12.47 -7.35 2.90
N LYS A 2 13.65 -7.90 3.23
CA LYS A 2 13.98 -9.32 3.01
C LYS A 2 13.37 -10.14 4.15
N VAL A 3 12.59 -11.16 3.81
CA VAL A 3 11.87 -12.01 4.77
C VAL A 3 12.20 -13.47 4.52
N TYR A 4 12.36 -14.26 5.58
CA TYR A 4 12.51 -15.70 5.58
C TYR A 4 11.21 -16.32 6.08
N VAL A 5 10.54 -17.09 5.23
CA VAL A 5 9.24 -17.71 5.52
C VAL A 5 9.30 -19.15 5.07
N ASN A 6 8.95 -20.08 5.97
CA ASN A 6 8.87 -21.51 5.67
C ASN A 6 10.12 -22.08 4.95
N GLY A 7 11.31 -21.63 5.34
CA GLY A 7 12.56 -22.10 4.75
C GLY A 7 12.96 -21.43 3.43
N LYS A 8 12.26 -20.36 3.02
CA LYS A 8 12.50 -19.65 1.75
C LYS A 8 12.69 -18.16 1.98
N PHE A 9 13.54 -17.55 1.16
CA PHE A 9 13.66 -16.10 1.09
C PHE A 9 12.58 -15.53 0.19
N GLU A 10 11.84 -14.59 0.74
CA GLU A 10 10.79 -13.81 0.11
C GLU A 10 11.08 -12.31 0.32
N LYS A 11 10.26 -11.47 -0.30
CA LYS A 11 10.33 -10.01 -0.13
C LYS A 11 8.95 -9.43 0.13
N LEU A 12 8.92 -8.47 1.05
CA LEU A 12 7.84 -7.50 1.19
C LEU A 12 8.31 -6.19 0.58
N GLU A 13 7.51 -5.62 -0.32
CA GLU A 13 7.85 -4.43 -1.08
C GLU A 13 6.66 -3.48 -1.09
N PHE A 14 6.97 -2.19 -1.00
CA PHE A 14 6.04 -1.08 -1.18
C PHE A 14 6.86 0.08 -1.70
N ASN A 15 6.76 0.37 -3.00
CA ASN A 15 7.62 1.34 -3.65
C ASN A 15 6.94 2.71 -3.69
N PHE A 16 7.48 3.64 -2.92
CA PHE A 16 7.05 5.02 -2.93
C PHE A 16 8.21 5.91 -3.37
N ASN A 17 8.03 6.67 -4.46
CA ASN A 17 9.07 7.53 -5.04
C ASN A 17 10.41 6.80 -5.33
N GLY A 18 10.35 5.53 -5.75
CA GLY A 18 11.54 4.73 -6.07
C GLY A 18 12.28 4.18 -4.85
N VAL A 19 11.72 4.32 -3.65
CA VAL A 19 12.25 3.76 -2.41
C VAL A 19 11.30 2.68 -1.90
N ASN A 20 11.85 1.52 -1.53
CA ASN A 20 11.08 0.46 -0.87
C ASN A 20 10.88 0.82 0.61
N CYS A 21 9.69 1.29 0.95
CA CYS A 21 9.31 1.73 2.29
C CYS A 21 8.53 0.66 3.07
N ALA A 22 8.53 -0.61 2.62
CA ALA A 22 7.75 -1.68 3.24
C ALA A 22 8.00 -1.80 4.74
N GLN A 23 9.27 -1.75 5.17
CA GLN A 23 9.63 -1.88 6.58
C GLN A 23 9.09 -0.70 7.42
N ASP A 24 9.12 0.52 6.87
CA ASP A 24 8.62 1.72 7.55
C ASP A 24 7.10 1.66 7.69
N VAL A 25 6.39 1.25 6.64
CA VAL A 25 4.94 1.08 6.66
C VAL A 25 4.55 0.02 7.70
N ILE A 26 5.19 -1.14 7.67
CA ILE A 26 4.94 -2.21 8.66
C ILE A 26 5.23 -1.71 10.07
N GLY A 27 6.32 -0.96 10.28
CA GLY A 27 6.70 -0.42 11.59
C GLY A 27 5.72 0.61 12.12
N ASN A 28 5.21 1.51 11.28
CA ASN A 28 4.26 2.55 11.67
C ASN A 28 2.88 1.99 12.05
N GLN A 29 2.57 0.77 11.64
CA GLN A 29 1.34 0.05 11.98
C GLN A 29 1.56 -0.96 13.12
N ASP A 30 2.64 -0.81 13.90
CA ASP A 30 3.06 -1.73 14.96
C ASP A 30 3.24 -3.19 14.47
N GLY A 31 3.40 -3.41 13.16
CA GLY A 31 3.46 -4.72 12.54
C GLY A 31 4.78 -5.46 12.74
N LEU A 32 5.86 -4.75 13.05
CA LEU A 32 7.19 -5.35 13.22
C LEU A 32 7.27 -6.31 14.40
N GLN A 33 6.33 -6.27 15.35
CA GLN A 33 6.25 -7.21 16.46
C GLN A 33 5.98 -8.67 16.02
N PHE A 34 5.45 -8.85 14.80
CA PHE A 34 5.19 -10.18 14.21
C PHE A 34 6.39 -10.74 13.42
N PHE A 35 7.53 -10.04 13.45
CA PHE A 35 8.76 -10.45 12.79
C PHE A 35 9.87 -10.56 13.84
N HIS A 36 10.71 -11.58 13.71
CA HIS A 36 11.98 -11.64 14.45
C HIS A 36 13.15 -11.55 13.48
N TYR A 37 14.18 -10.80 13.81
CA TYR A 37 15.38 -10.73 12.97
C TYR A 37 16.25 -11.96 13.23
N ASN A 38 16.53 -12.73 12.17
CA ASN A 38 17.38 -13.91 12.20
C ASN A 38 18.78 -13.55 11.67
N GLU A 39 19.74 -13.45 12.59
CA GLU A 39 21.12 -13.09 12.28
C GLU A 39 21.87 -14.13 11.43
N GLU A 40 21.48 -15.42 11.50
CA GLU A 40 22.16 -16.50 10.76
C GLU A 40 21.95 -16.40 9.25
N VAL A 41 20.75 -15.96 8.85
CA VAL A 41 20.35 -15.83 7.43
C VAL A 41 20.26 -14.38 6.96
N ASP A 42 20.56 -13.42 7.86
CA ASP A 42 20.49 -11.98 7.64
C ASP A 42 19.14 -11.58 7.01
N ALA A 43 18.05 -11.88 7.71
CA ALA A 43 16.69 -11.58 7.27
C ALA A 43 15.72 -11.51 8.45
N TYR A 44 14.61 -10.80 8.28
CA TYR A 44 13.45 -10.96 9.16
C TYR A 44 12.78 -12.30 8.90
N GLU A 45 12.24 -12.95 9.91
CA GLU A 45 11.53 -14.20 9.79
C GLU A 45 10.14 -14.04 10.42
N CYS A 46 9.14 -14.66 9.80
CA CYS A 46 7.76 -14.66 10.27
C CYS A 46 7.02 -15.89 9.75
N ASP A 47 5.79 -16.11 10.23
CA ASP A 47 4.93 -17.16 9.70
C ASP A 47 4.29 -16.78 8.35
N GLN A 48 3.76 -17.78 7.64
CA GLN A 48 3.14 -17.59 6.34
C GLN A 48 1.97 -16.61 6.39
N SER A 49 1.15 -16.67 7.44
CA SER A 49 -0.01 -15.78 7.61
C SER A 49 0.40 -14.32 7.73
N THR A 50 1.44 -14.03 8.50
CA THR A 50 2.00 -12.70 8.69
C THR A 50 2.55 -12.17 7.37
N PHE A 51 3.29 -13.01 6.65
CA PHE A 51 3.80 -12.65 5.34
C PHE A 51 2.69 -12.38 4.34
N ASP A 52 1.69 -13.26 4.23
CA ASP A 52 0.60 -13.12 3.27
C ASP A 52 -0.26 -11.88 3.56
N TYR A 53 -0.52 -11.59 4.84
CA TYR A 53 -1.22 -10.38 5.27
C TYR A 53 -0.46 -9.13 4.83
N TRP A 54 0.81 -8.99 5.22
CA TRP A 54 1.60 -7.81 4.88
C TRP A 54 1.85 -7.69 3.37
N LYS A 55 2.04 -8.81 2.67
CA LYS A 55 2.18 -8.81 1.22
C LYS A 55 0.93 -8.26 0.54
N LYS A 56 -0.25 -8.66 1.00
CA LYS A 56 -1.51 -8.14 0.48
C LYS A 56 -1.70 -6.66 0.82
N ALA A 57 -1.58 -6.31 2.10
CA ALA A 57 -1.82 -4.95 2.56
C ALA A 57 -0.89 -3.94 1.86
N LEU A 58 0.40 -4.25 1.70
CA LEU A 58 1.33 -3.40 0.96
C LEU A 58 0.96 -3.29 -0.52
N ALA A 59 0.53 -4.37 -1.16
CA ALA A 59 0.12 -4.35 -2.57
C ALA A 59 -1.14 -3.50 -2.79
N ASP A 60 -2.13 -3.61 -1.89
CA ASP A 60 -3.36 -2.82 -1.98
C ASP A 60 -3.06 -1.31 -1.84
N HIS A 61 -2.14 -0.94 -0.93
CA HIS A 61 -1.70 0.45 -0.78
C HIS A 61 -0.86 0.95 -1.96
N GLU A 62 -0.06 0.07 -2.58
CA GLU A 62 0.71 0.42 -3.79
C GLU A 62 -0.25 0.73 -4.95
N GLU A 63 -1.27 -0.10 -5.16
CA GLU A 63 -2.34 0.15 -6.14
C GLU A 63 -3.09 1.47 -5.89
N LEU A 64 -3.42 1.76 -4.62
CA LEU A 64 -4.05 3.04 -4.25
C LEU A 64 -3.15 4.23 -4.62
N GLU A 65 -1.87 4.19 -4.28
CA GLU A 65 -0.95 5.29 -4.60
C GLU A 65 -0.76 5.46 -6.11
N GLU A 66 -0.63 4.36 -6.87
CA GLU A 66 -0.58 4.41 -8.33
C GLU A 66 -1.84 5.07 -8.91
N LYS A 67 -3.03 4.68 -8.44
CA LYS A 67 -4.29 5.26 -8.88
C LYS A 67 -4.39 6.74 -8.54
N LYS A 68 -3.95 7.13 -7.34
CA LYS A 68 -3.88 8.54 -6.93
C LYS A 68 -2.99 9.33 -7.87
N GLN A 69 -1.77 8.86 -8.16
CA GLN A 69 -0.84 9.57 -9.04
C GLN A 69 -1.37 9.69 -10.48
N GLU A 70 -2.00 8.62 -11.00
CA GLU A 70 -2.68 8.65 -12.30
C GLU A 70 -3.71 9.79 -12.34
N LEU A 71 -4.63 9.82 -11.37
CA LEU A 71 -5.71 10.80 -11.36
C LEU A 71 -5.24 12.21 -11.00
N ILE A 72 -4.20 12.36 -10.19
CA ILE A 72 -3.58 13.67 -9.90
C ILE A 72 -3.01 14.26 -11.18
N THR A 73 -2.41 13.44 -12.04
CA THR A 73 -1.89 13.88 -13.34
C THR A 73 -3.00 14.38 -14.27
N ILE A 74 -4.19 13.77 -14.19
CA ILE A 74 -5.31 14.09 -15.09
C ILE A 74 -6.17 15.25 -14.57
N TYR A 75 -6.58 15.20 -13.30
CA TYR A 75 -7.56 16.13 -12.72
C TYR A 75 -6.95 17.15 -11.77
N GLY A 76 -5.66 17.00 -11.39
CA GLY A 76 -5.01 17.82 -10.39
C GLY A 76 -5.28 17.32 -8.96
N SER A 77 -4.32 17.61 -8.08
CA SER A 77 -4.32 17.10 -6.70
C SER A 77 -5.51 17.55 -5.86
N GLU A 78 -5.96 18.79 -6.02
CA GLU A 78 -7.08 19.33 -5.24
C GLU A 78 -8.38 18.52 -5.44
N ILE A 79 -8.66 18.11 -6.68
CA ILE A 79 -9.86 17.34 -7.00
C ILE A 79 -9.75 15.91 -6.46
N VAL A 80 -8.60 15.27 -6.62
CA VAL A 80 -8.37 13.90 -6.14
C VAL A 80 -8.45 13.83 -4.61
N TYR A 81 -7.76 14.72 -3.90
CA TYR A 81 -7.80 14.73 -2.44
C TYR A 81 -9.17 15.15 -1.90
N ALA A 82 -9.94 15.97 -2.60
CA ALA A 82 -11.33 16.25 -2.21
C ALA A 82 -12.20 14.99 -2.23
N ALA A 83 -12.10 14.16 -3.28
CA ALA A 83 -12.85 12.91 -3.39
C ALA A 83 -12.46 11.91 -2.28
N ILE A 84 -11.16 11.79 -1.98
CA ILE A 84 -10.67 10.95 -0.87
C ILE A 84 -11.19 11.45 0.49
N ASN A 85 -11.11 12.76 0.73
CA ASN A 85 -11.58 13.35 2.00
C ASN A 85 -13.10 13.19 2.19
N GLU A 86 -13.88 13.21 1.11
CA GLU A 86 -15.32 12.98 1.15
C GLU A 86 -15.67 11.53 1.49
N ALA A 87 -14.84 10.57 1.06
CA ALA A 87 -15.02 9.16 1.39
C ALA A 87 -14.93 8.92 2.91
N GLY A 88 -14.06 9.66 3.61
CA GLY A 88 -13.89 9.60 5.06
C GLY A 88 -12.54 9.05 5.52
N ASP A 89 -12.41 8.84 6.82
CA ASP A 89 -11.21 8.26 7.44
C ASP A 89 -11.47 6.79 7.81
N TYR A 90 -10.56 5.92 7.40
CA TYR A 90 -10.64 4.47 7.55
C TYR A 90 -9.34 3.96 8.13
N ASP A 91 -9.37 2.74 8.68
CA ASP A 91 -8.14 2.10 9.14
C ASP A 91 -7.25 1.70 7.95
N PHE A 92 -6.01 1.34 8.27
CA PHE A 92 -5.02 0.99 7.25
C PHE A 92 -5.50 -0.15 6.33
N ASP A 93 -6.27 -1.10 6.84
CA ASP A 93 -6.72 -2.26 6.08
C ASP A 93 -7.87 -1.91 5.11
N ASP A 94 -8.78 -1.02 5.51
CA ASP A 94 -9.94 -0.65 4.69
C ASP A 94 -9.67 0.53 3.74
N GLN A 95 -8.68 1.38 4.06
CA GLN A 95 -8.35 2.58 3.28
C GLN A 95 -8.19 2.34 1.77
N PRO A 96 -7.41 1.35 1.30
CA PRO A 96 -7.23 1.12 -0.14
C PRO A 96 -8.54 0.89 -0.87
N ALA A 97 -9.39 -0.01 -0.37
CA ALA A 97 -10.64 -0.37 -1.03
C ALA A 97 -11.60 0.80 -1.11
N VAL A 98 -11.75 1.57 -0.02
CA VAL A 98 -12.66 2.71 0.03
C VAL A 98 -12.17 3.85 -0.86
N TYR A 99 -10.87 4.16 -0.82
CA TYR A 99 -10.32 5.25 -1.60
C TYR A 99 -10.27 4.92 -3.09
N ILE A 100 -9.92 3.69 -3.48
CA ILE A 100 -10.02 3.26 -4.88
C ILE A 100 -11.46 3.42 -5.38
N ALA A 101 -12.48 3.00 -4.61
CA ALA A 101 -13.88 3.17 -5.00
C ALA A 101 -14.26 4.66 -5.20
N ALA A 102 -13.82 5.55 -4.30
CA ALA A 102 -14.05 6.99 -4.43
C ALA A 102 -13.37 7.59 -5.68
N LEU A 103 -12.15 7.13 -5.99
CA LEU A 103 -11.40 7.53 -7.17
C LEU A 103 -12.04 7.01 -8.48
N GLU A 104 -12.60 5.81 -8.46
CA GLU A 104 -13.37 5.27 -9.59
C GLU A 104 -14.66 6.06 -9.83
N GLU A 105 -15.38 6.46 -8.79
CA GLU A 105 -16.56 7.32 -8.92
C GLU A 105 -16.18 8.71 -9.48
N LEU A 106 -15.09 9.31 -9.00
CA LEU A 106 -14.54 10.55 -9.57
C LEU A 106 -14.26 10.40 -11.07
N GLN A 107 -13.63 9.29 -11.48
CA GLN A 107 -13.30 9.02 -12.89
C GLN A 107 -14.55 8.82 -13.76
N LYS A 108 -15.65 8.29 -13.20
CA LYS A 108 -16.95 8.15 -13.89
C LYS A 108 -17.64 9.50 -14.06
N GLU A 109 -17.62 10.36 -13.04
CA GLU A 109 -18.25 11.68 -13.08
C GLU A 109 -17.49 12.68 -13.97
N LYS A 110 -16.16 12.55 -14.01
CA LYS A 110 -15.27 13.41 -14.79
C LYS A 110 -14.46 12.54 -15.72
N PRO A 111 -15.03 12.03 -16.83
CA PRO A 111 -14.26 11.25 -17.78
C PRO A 111 -13.12 12.09 -18.36
N HIS A 112 -12.00 11.42 -18.65
CA HIS A 112 -10.80 12.05 -19.21
C HIS A 112 -11.18 12.99 -20.37
N PRO A 113 -10.77 14.27 -20.35
CA PRO A 113 -11.04 15.18 -21.46
C PRO A 113 -10.39 14.59 -22.72
N ALA A 114 -11.19 14.29 -23.73
CA ALA A 114 -10.68 13.75 -24.99
C ALA A 114 -9.63 14.71 -25.57
N GLU A 115 -8.44 14.18 -25.88
CA GLU A 115 -7.32 14.90 -26.54
C GLU A 115 -7.71 15.44 -27.92
#